data_AF-A0A9D1PYU7-F1
#
_entry.id   AF-A0A9D1PYU7-F1
#
_cell.length_a   1.000
_cell.length_b   1.000
_cell.length_c   1.000
_cell.angle_alpha   90.00
_cell.angle_beta   90.00
_cell.angle_gamma   90.00
#
_symmetry.space_group_name_H-M   'P 1'
#
loop_
_entity.id
_entity.type
_entity.pdbx_description
1 polymer ?
#
loop_
_entity_poly.entity_id
_entity_poly.type
_entity_poly.pdbx_seq_one_letter_code
_entity_poly.pdbx_strand_id
1 'polypeptide(L)'
;MPRYHVRFLKGPNMTLRLYHDAIEEGPSFEEVLRRHTDWPIHVAWDRLAATAWNPGTSMYYQEMWEAALVSEDAHLPLIGAWKQGGEPAGNE
;
A
#
# COMPACT_ATOMS: atom_id res chain seq x y z
N MET A 1 16.86 5.08 9.63
CA MET A 1 15.49 4.65 10.03
C MET A 1 14.93 3.74 8.93
N PRO A 2 14.05 2.79 9.25
CA PRO A 2 13.32 2.03 8.23
C PRO A 2 12.60 2.96 7.25
N ARG A 3 12.56 2.55 5.99
CA ARG A 3 11.87 3.24 4.91
C ARG A 3 10.66 2.42 4.50
N TYR A 4 9.54 3.09 4.28
CA TYR A 4 8.27 2.46 3.92
C TYR A 4 7.73 3.07 2.64
N HIS A 5 7.29 2.22 1.73
CA HIS A 5 6.52 2.65 0.56
C HIS A 5 5.05 2.75 0.96
N VAL A 6 4.57 3.99 1.08
CA VAL A 6 3.24 4.33 1.56
C VAL A 6 2.36 4.70 0.37
N ARG A 7 1.17 4.11 0.31
CA ARG A 7 0.22 4.34 -0.78
C ARG A 7 -1.18 4.53 -0.26
N PHE A 8 -1.95 5.37 -0.95
CA PHE A 8 -3.39 5.50 -0.76
C PHE A 8 -4.10 5.02 -2.01
N LEU A 9 -5.02 4.07 -1.83
CA LEU A 9 -5.84 3.53 -2.90
C LEU A 9 -7.31 3.77 -2.58
N LYS A 10 -8.08 4.17 -3.60
CA LYS A 10 -9.55 4.19 -3.51
C LYS A 10 -10.22 3.87 -4.82
N GLY A 11 -11.45 3.39 -4.73
CA GLY A 11 -12.29 3.15 -5.91
C GLY A 11 -13.28 2.00 -5.71
N PRO A 12 -14.11 1.74 -6.72
CA PRO A 12 -14.94 0.53 -6.73
C PRO A 12 -14.06 -0.72 -6.67
N ASN A 13 -14.58 -1.81 -6.09
CA ASN A 13 -13.90 -3.10 -6.07
C ASN A 13 -13.37 -3.46 -7.48
N MET A 14 -12.19 -4.05 -7.55
CA MET A 14 -11.49 -4.42 -8.81
C MET A 14 -11.01 -3.24 -9.68
N THR A 15 -11.32 -1.99 -9.32
CA THR A 15 -10.93 -0.77 -10.07
C THR A 15 -10.30 0.28 -9.17
N LEU A 16 -9.59 -0.17 -8.13
CA LEU A 16 -8.82 0.69 -7.25
C LEU A 16 -7.83 1.55 -8.04
N ARG A 17 -7.80 2.84 -7.74
CA ARG A 17 -6.84 3.79 -8.29
C ARG A 17 -5.89 4.25 -7.19
N LEU A 18 -4.65 4.53 -7.59
CA LEU A 18 -3.62 5.10 -6.74
C LEU A 18 -3.79 6.61 -6.66
N TYR A 19 -3.82 7.16 -5.44
CA TYR A 19 -3.97 8.61 -5.18
C TYR A 19 -2.82 9.19 -4.38
N HIS A 20 -2.07 8.35 -3.67
CA HIS A 20 -0.85 8.72 -2.98
C HIS A 20 0.20 7.63 -3.17
N ASP A 21 1.44 8.05 -3.34
CA ASP A 21 2.60 7.18 -3.51
C ASP A 21 3.84 7.95 -3.04
N ALA A 22 4.44 7.51 -1.94
CA ALA A 22 5.64 8.11 -1.40
C ALA A 22 6.49 7.10 -0.62
N ILE A 23 7.79 7.38 -0.53
CA ILE A 23 8.66 6.69 0.41
C ILE A 23 8.82 7.56 1.65
N GLU A 24 8.49 7.01 2.81
CA GLU A 24 8.58 7.69 4.09
C GLU A 24 9.48 6.96 5.07
N GLU A 25 10.17 7.75 5.89
CA GLU A 25 10.96 7.23 7.00
C GLU A 25 10.15 7.24 8.29
N GLY A 26 10.29 6.17 9.05
CA GLY A 26 9.67 6.06 10.35
C GLY A 26 10.20 4.89 11.17
N PRO A 27 9.91 4.88 12.47
CA PRO A 27 10.31 3.80 13.37
C PRO A 27 9.41 2.55 13.27
N SER A 28 8.16 2.68 12.78
CA SER A 28 7.24 1.55 12.58
C SER A 28 6.20 1.82 11.48
N PHE A 29 5.48 0.77 11.06
CA PHE A 29 4.33 0.92 10.16
C PHE A 29 3.24 1.82 10.76
N GLU A 30 2.97 1.66 12.06
CA GLU A 30 1.93 2.40 12.77
C GLU A 30 2.23 3.90 12.77
N GLU A 31 3.46 4.30 13.11
CA GLU A 31 3.82 5.72 13.14
C GLU A 31 3.78 6.37 11.76
N VAL A 32 4.10 5.63 10.70
CA VAL A 32 4.00 6.15 9.33
C VAL A 32 2.54 6.25 8.89
N LEU A 33 1.74 5.19 9.05
CA LEU A 33 0.34 5.20 8.66
C LEU A 33 -0.51 6.18 9.48
N ARG A 34 -0.19 6.41 10.76
CA ARG A 34 -0.88 7.38 11.62
C ARG A 34 -0.71 8.83 11.20
N ARG A 35 0.26 9.16 10.36
CA ARG A 35 0.38 10.49 9.75
C ARG A 35 -0.75 10.77 8.75
N HIS A 36 -1.36 9.70 8.21
CA HIS A 36 -2.31 9.78 7.10
C HIS A 36 -3.74 9.41 7.49
N THR A 37 -3.91 8.56 8.50
CA THR A 37 -5.24 8.06 8.86
C THR A 37 -5.34 7.61 10.30
N ASP A 38 -6.56 7.71 10.83
CA ASP A 38 -6.91 7.17 12.14
C ASP A 38 -7.52 5.76 12.11
N TRP A 39 -7.68 5.18 10.92
CA TRP A 39 -8.30 3.87 10.72
C TRP A 39 -7.53 2.73 11.42
N PRO A 40 -8.19 1.60 11.71
CA PRO A 40 -7.53 0.43 12.27
C PRO A 40 -6.39 -0.04 11.37
N ILE A 41 -5.21 -0.22 11.95
CA ILE A 41 -4.00 -0.67 11.24
C ILE A 41 -3.82 -2.17 11.51
N HIS A 42 -3.63 -2.92 10.43
CA HIS A 42 -3.35 -4.34 10.44
C HIS A 42 -1.97 -4.59 9.83
N VAL A 43 -1.03 -5.05 10.65
CA VAL A 43 0.30 -5.46 10.20
C VAL A 43 0.23 -6.91 9.73
N ALA A 44 0.83 -7.19 8.56
CA ALA A 44 0.93 -8.53 8.01
C ALA A 44 1.78 -9.42 8.93
N TRP A 45 1.50 -10.73 8.89
CA TRP A 45 2.17 -11.69 9.78
C TRP A 45 3.69 -11.75 9.57
N ASP A 46 4.15 -11.58 8.33
CA ASP A 46 5.57 -11.52 7.94
C ASP A 46 6.25 -10.20 8.33
N ARG A 47 5.49 -9.21 8.80
CA ARG A 47 5.94 -7.85 9.14
C ARG A 47 6.62 -7.13 7.99
N LEU A 48 6.28 -7.46 6.75
CA LEU A 48 6.77 -6.76 5.55
C LEU A 48 5.81 -5.68 5.05
N ALA A 49 4.55 -5.72 5.48
CA ALA A 49 3.56 -4.72 5.14
C ALA A 49 2.54 -4.47 6.25
N ALA A 50 1.83 -3.36 6.15
CA ALA A 50 0.66 -3.04 6.94
C ALA A 50 -0.40 -2.34 6.08
N THR A 51 -1.66 -2.51 6.46
CA THR A 51 -2.80 -1.86 5.79
C THR A 51 -3.72 -1.21 6.81
N ALA A 52 -4.37 -0.12 6.40
CA ALA A 52 -5.43 0.52 7.16
C ALA A 52 -6.63 0.73 6.23
N TRP A 53 -7.72 0.01 6.52
CA TRP A 53 -8.94 0.01 5.72
C TRP A 53 -9.96 0.98 6.32
N ASN A 54 -10.58 1.82 5.49
CA ASN A 54 -11.64 2.71 5.94
C ASN A 54 -12.85 1.87 6.40
N PRO A 55 -13.23 1.92 7.68
CA PRO A 55 -14.36 1.14 8.18
C PRO A 55 -15.72 1.64 7.67
N GLY A 56 -15.77 2.85 7.11
CA GLY A 56 -16.99 3.49 6.61
C GLY A 56 -17.32 3.20 5.14
N THR A 57 -16.49 2.42 4.42
CA THR A 57 -16.74 2.15 3.00
C THR A 57 -17.77 1.03 2.79
N SER A 58 -18.57 1.14 1.73
CA SER A 58 -19.58 0.13 1.39
C SER A 58 -18.93 -1.15 0.82
N MET A 59 -19.70 -2.24 0.71
CA MET A 59 -19.22 -3.50 0.12
C MET A 59 -18.67 -3.39 -1.31
N TYR A 60 -18.96 -2.31 -2.03
CA TYR A 60 -18.59 -2.12 -3.45
C TYR A 60 -17.50 -1.07 -3.68
N TYR A 61 -17.09 -0.37 -2.63
CA TYR A 61 -16.11 0.70 -2.69
C TYR A 61 -15.08 0.49 -1.61
N GLN A 62 -13.82 0.74 -1.91
CA GLN A 62 -12.71 0.54 -0.99
C GLN A 62 -11.91 1.83 -0.90
N GLU A 63 -11.48 2.16 0.31
CA GLU A 63 -10.46 3.16 0.60
C GLU A 63 -9.48 2.52 1.58
N MET A 64 -8.21 2.53 1.23
CA MET A 64 -7.17 1.91 2.04
C MET A 64 -5.86 2.67 1.94
N TRP A 65 -5.16 2.73 3.07
CA TRP A 65 -3.74 3.01 3.11
C TRP A 65 -2.97 1.70 3.21
N GLU A 66 -1.86 1.59 2.49
CA GLU A 66 -0.89 0.51 2.66
C GLU A 66 0.51 1.08 2.86
N ALA A 67 1.32 0.37 3.65
CA ALA A 67 2.73 0.65 3.82
C ALA A 67 3.51 -0.66 3.68
N ALA A 68 4.53 -0.71 2.82
CA ALA A 68 5.43 -1.86 2.72
C ALA A 68 6.85 -1.45 3.09
N LEU A 69 7.57 -2.32 3.80
CA LEU A 69 8.98 -2.10 4.12
C LEU A 69 9.79 -2.09 2.82
N VAL A 70 10.57 -1.02 2.62
CA VAL A 70 11.52 -0.93 1.51
C VAL A 70 12.76 -1.72 1.89
N SER A 71 12.92 -2.90 1.31
CA SER A 71 14.14 -3.70 1.39
C SER A 71 14.85 -3.67 0.03
N GLU A 72 16.19 -3.69 0.04
CA GLU A 72 17.01 -3.68 -1.18
C GLU A 72 16.74 -4.91 -2.09
N ASP A 73 16.26 -6.01 -1.52
CA ASP A 73 15.99 -7.28 -2.22
C ASP A 73 14.50 -7.61 -2.43
N ALA A 74 13.57 -6.79 -1.91
CA ALA A 74 12.15 -7.18 -1.86
C ALA A 74 11.34 -6.63 -3.03
N HIS A 75 10.76 -7.54 -3.82
CA HIS A 75 9.50 -7.26 -4.52
C HIS A 75 8.47 -6.81 -3.50
N LEU A 76 8.00 -5.57 -3.63
CA LEU A 76 7.09 -4.96 -2.66
C LEU A 76 5.80 -5.80 -2.58
N PRO A 77 5.41 -6.32 -1.39
CA PRO A 77 4.20 -7.14 -1.21
C PRO A 77 2.90 -6.30 -1.23
N LEU A 78 2.91 -5.19 -1.98
CA LEU A 78 1.81 -4.24 -2.04
C LEU A 78 0.62 -4.86 -2.76
N ILE A 79 -0.58 -4.62 -2.23
CA ILE A 79 -1.84 -5.15 -2.79
C ILE A 79 -2.03 -4.62 -4.22
N GLY A 80 -1.46 -3.45 -4.55
CA GLY A 80 -1.43 -2.88 -5.90
C GLY A 80 -0.22 -3.23 -6.78
N ALA A 81 0.70 -4.11 -6.38
CA ALA A 81 1.86 -4.50 -7.20
C ALA A 81 1.49 -5.45 -8.37
N TRP A 82 0.27 -5.99 -8.36
CA TRP A 82 -0.23 -6.94 -9.38
C TRP A 82 -0.67 -6.29 -10.70
N LYS A 83 -0.44 -4.98 -10.91
CA LYS A 83 -0.72 -4.34 -12.20
C LYS A 83 0.10 -3.07 -12.46
N GLN A 84 1.41 -3.20 -12.59
CA GLN A 84 2.10 -2.45 -13.63
C GLN A 84 2.40 -3.45 -14.74
N GLY A 85 1.49 -3.56 -15.70
CA GLY A 85 1.75 -4.32 -16.91
C GLY A 85 2.95 -3.71 -17.60
N GLY A 86 4.12 -4.31 -17.43
CA GLY A 86 5.15 -4.23 -18.44
C GLY A 86 4.55 -4.90 -19.67
N GLU A 87 4.26 -4.11 -20.71
CA GLU A 87 4.17 -4.67 -22.05
C GLU A 87 5.42 -5.53 -22.27
N PRO A 88 5.30 -6.78 -22.73
CA PRO A 88 6.46 -7.49 -23.23
C PRO A 88 7.00 -6.63 -24.38
N ALA A 89 8.24 -6.15 -24.23
CA ALA A 89 8.95 -5.49 -25.31
C ALA A 89 8.80 -6.36 -26.57
N GLY A 90 8.04 -5.85 -27.54
CA GLY A 90 7.95 -6.43 -28.86
C GLY A 90 9.37 -6.56 -29.40
N ASN A 91 9.76 -7.79 -29.69
CA ASN A 91 11.01 -8.07 -30.37
C ASN A 91 10.73 -7.85 -31.86
N GLU A 92 11.06 -6.66 -32.35
CA GLU A 92 11.23 -6.39 -33.80
C GLU A 92 12.68 -6.70 -34.22
#